data_AF-R6PJT9-F1
#
_entry.id   AF-R6PJT9-F1
#
_cell.length_a   1.000
_cell.length_b   1.000
_cell.length_c   1.000
_cell.angle_alpha   90.00
_cell.angle_beta   90.00
_cell.angle_gamma   90.00
#
_symmetry.space_group_name_H-M   'P 1'
#
loop_
_entity.id
_entity.type
_entity.pdbx_description
1 polymer ?
#
loop_
_entity_poly.entity_id
_entity_poly.type
_entity_poly.pdbx_seq_one_letter_code
_entity_poly.pdbx_strand_id
1 'polypeptide(L)'
;MLTLSRTLSISKEELSIFFDQCMQSTFRIWLSEIRFNAAKKMMLDYPDYSNDIISAECGFSARTYLYRVFKTKEGCTPAEWREEQAATRTLS
;
A
#
# COMPACT_ATOMS: atom_id res chain seq x y z
N MET A 1 -8.47 -1.13 12.43
CA MET A 1 -9.58 -0.55 13.22
C MET A 1 -9.34 -0.62 14.71
N LEU A 2 -9.12 -1.78 15.35
CA LEU A 2 -9.04 -1.84 16.83
C LEU A 2 -7.93 -0.95 17.42
N THR A 3 -6.70 -1.06 16.91
CA THR A 3 -5.59 -0.21 17.39
C THR A 3 -5.90 1.27 17.17
N LEU A 4 -6.35 1.65 15.98
CA LEU A 4 -6.70 3.03 15.64
C LEU A 4 -7.80 3.59 16.55
N SER A 5 -8.85 2.81 16.79
CA SER A 5 -9.95 3.13 17.70
C SER A 5 -9.44 3.44 19.11
N ARG A 6 -8.57 2.57 19.66
CA ARG A 6 -7.98 2.79 20.98
C ARG A 6 -7.08 4.02 21.02
N THR A 7 -6.24 4.20 20.00
CA THR A 7 -5.31 5.35 19.91
C THR A 7 -6.03 6.68 19.82
N LEU A 8 -7.16 6.74 19.11
CA LEU A 8 -7.94 7.97 18.95
C LEU A 8 -9.04 8.13 20.00
N SER A 9 -9.26 7.13 20.86
CA SER A 9 -10.40 7.07 21.79
C SER A 9 -11.76 7.25 21.10
N ILE A 10 -11.90 6.69 19.88
CA ILE A 10 -13.13 6.70 19.07
C ILE A 10 -13.57 5.25 18.87
N SER A 11 -14.88 4.97 18.86
CA SER A 11 -15.41 3.61 18.63
C SER A 11 -15.12 3.09 17.20
N LYS A 12 -15.25 1.78 16.99
CA LYS A 12 -15.08 1.21 15.64
C LYS A 12 -16.22 1.65 14.71
N GLU A 13 -17.40 1.84 15.28
CA GLU A 13 -18.61 2.26 14.60
C GLU A 13 -18.45 3.69 14.07
N GLU A 14 -18.01 4.63 14.92
CA GLU A 14 -17.70 6.00 14.51
C GLU A 14 -16.60 6.06 13.45
N LEU A 15 -15.53 5.27 13.59
CA LEU A 15 -14.50 5.18 12.55
C LEU A 15 -15.07 4.65 11.23
N SER A 16 -15.96 3.66 11.29
CA SER A 16 -16.59 3.11 10.07
C SER A 16 -17.43 4.15 9.36
N ILE A 17 -18.24 4.91 10.11
CA ILE A 17 -19.03 6.04 9.59
C ILE A 17 -18.11 7.09 8.98
N PHE A 18 -17.02 7.44 9.66
CA PHE A 18 -16.05 8.41 9.15
C PHE A 18 -15.43 7.97 7.81
N PHE A 19 -14.97 6.72 7.70
CA PHE A 19 -14.38 6.23 6.45
C PHE A 19 -15.41 6.23 5.30
N ASP A 20 -16.65 5.82 5.58
CA ASP A 20 -17.71 5.78 4.58
C ASP A 20 -18.13 7.19 4.13
N GLN A 21 -18.47 8.06 5.07
CA GLN A 21 -19.08 9.36 4.77
C GLN A 21 -18.07 10.45 4.42
N CYS A 22 -16.90 10.46 5.07
CA CYS A 22 -15.92 11.52 4.89
C CYS A 22 -14.82 11.13 3.89
N MET A 23 -14.41 9.85 3.88
CA MET A 23 -13.32 9.37 3.02
C MET A 23 -13.81 8.60 1.79
N GLN A 24 -15.13 8.35 1.66
CA GLN A 24 -15.73 7.59 0.58
C GLN A 24 -15.02 6.24 0.35
N SER A 25 -14.62 5.59 1.44
CA SER A 25 -13.79 4.39 1.42
C SER A 25 -14.09 3.49 2.62
N THR A 26 -13.47 2.33 2.67
CA THR A 26 -13.42 1.52 3.90
C THR A 26 -12.04 1.65 4.54
N PHE A 27 -11.94 1.44 5.85
CA PHE A 27 -10.63 1.38 6.53
C PHE A 27 -9.63 0.45 5.82
N ARG A 28 -10.12 -0.68 5.27
CA ARG A 28 -9.28 -1.66 4.57
C ARG A 28 -8.72 -1.11 3.27
N ILE A 29 -9.55 -0.45 2.47
CA ILE A 29 -9.14 0.16 1.20
C ILE A 29 -8.18 1.31 1.48
N TRP A 30 -8.55 2.23 2.38
CA TRP A 30 -7.69 3.35 2.78
C TRP A 30 -6.31 2.90 3.27
N LEU A 31 -6.26 1.89 4.15
CA LEU A 31 -4.98 1.36 4.63
C LEU A 31 -4.19 0.67 3.51
N SER A 32 -4.86 0.00 2.57
CA SER A 32 -4.22 -0.59 1.40
C SER A 32 -3.52 0.46 0.54
N GLU A 33 -4.13 1.64 0.33
CA GLU A 33 -3.51 2.74 -0.42
C GLU A 33 -2.25 3.26 0.26
N ILE A 34 -2.31 3.46 1.58
CA ILE A 34 -1.14 3.92 2.36
C ILE A 34 0.01 2.92 2.22
N ARG A 35 -0.27 1.62 2.41
CA ARG A 35 0.73 0.56 2.28
C ARG A 35 1.29 0.47 0.87
N PHE A 36 0.44 0.65 -0.13
CA PHE A 36 0.84 0.61 -1.54
C PHE A 36 1.79 1.76 -1.89
N ASN A 37 1.47 2.98 -1.45
CA ASN A 37 2.35 4.14 -1.65
C ASN A 37 3.69 3.97 -0.91
N ALA A 38 3.66 3.42 0.31
CA ALA A 38 4.88 3.08 1.03
C ALA A 38 5.73 2.03 0.29
N ALA A 39 5.10 1.02 -0.31
CA ALA A 39 5.81 0.00 -1.10
C ALA A 39 6.48 0.59 -2.34
N LYS A 40 5.77 1.43 -3.11
CA LYS A 40 6.36 2.14 -4.26
C LYS A 40 7.55 2.99 -3.86
N LYS A 41 7.42 3.76 -2.76
CA LYS A 41 8.52 4.56 -2.22
C LYS A 41 9.71 3.70 -1.82
N MET A 42 9.49 2.62 -1.08
CA MET A 42 10.55 1.72 -0.63
C MET A 42 11.26 1.03 -1.80
N MET A 43 10.54 0.68 -2.87
CA MET A 43 11.13 0.13 -4.09
C MET A 43 12.07 1.12 -4.79
N LEU A 44 11.77 2.42 -4.75
CA LEU A 44 12.60 3.46 -5.35
C LEU A 44 13.81 3.84 -4.49
N ASP A 45 13.61 3.88 -3.17
CA ASP A 45 14.63 4.22 -2.18
C ASP A 45 15.64 3.07 -1.97
N TYR A 46 15.18 1.81 -2.08
CA TYR A 46 15.98 0.59 -1.87
C TYR A 46 15.80 -0.42 -3.02
N PRO A 47 16.43 -0.18 -4.19
CA PRO A 47 16.24 -1.02 -5.38
C PRO A 47 16.63 -2.50 -5.19
N ASP A 48 17.56 -2.78 -4.27
CA ASP A 48 18.04 -4.13 -3.99
C ASP A 48 17.11 -4.94 -3.07
N TYR A 49 16.07 -4.32 -2.49
CA TYR A 49 15.14 -5.03 -1.62
C TYR A 49 14.22 -5.94 -2.44
N SER A 50 14.05 -7.17 -1.97
CA SER A 50 13.13 -8.11 -2.59
C SER A 50 11.67 -7.71 -2.36
N ASN A 51 10.77 -8.18 -3.23
CA ASN A 51 9.32 -8.02 -3.04
C ASN A 51 8.82 -8.59 -1.72
N ASP A 52 9.49 -9.62 -1.18
CA ASP A 52 9.12 -10.23 0.10
C ASP A 52 9.43 -9.29 1.27
N ILE A 53 10.62 -8.68 1.27
CA ILE A 53 11.02 -7.67 2.28
C ILE A 53 10.06 -6.48 2.21
N ILE A 54 9.85 -5.91 1.01
CA ILE A 54 8.96 -4.75 0.84
C ILE A 54 7.54 -5.06 1.28
N SER A 55 7.02 -6.25 0.93
CA SER A 55 5.70 -6.71 1.37
C SER A 55 5.59 -6.72 2.89
N ALA A 56 6.57 -7.30 3.59
CA ALA A 56 6.57 -7.41 5.05
C ALA A 56 6.67 -6.03 5.72
N GLU A 57 7.64 -5.22 5.32
CA GLU A 57 7.88 -3.89 5.90
C GLU A 57 6.73 -2.92 5.65
N CYS A 58 6.07 -3.00 4.50
CA CYS A 58 4.90 -2.19 4.20
C CYS A 58 3.60 -2.78 4.79
N GLY A 59 3.69 -3.84 5.61
CA GLY A 59 2.57 -4.38 6.37
C GLY A 59 1.53 -5.15 5.54
N PHE A 60 1.89 -5.64 4.35
CA PHE A 60 1.05 -6.57 3.61
C PHE A 60 1.05 -7.94 4.30
N SER A 61 -0.11 -8.58 4.35
CA SER A 61 -0.23 -9.91 4.99
C SER A 61 0.47 -11.03 4.21
N ALA A 62 0.70 -10.82 2.91
CA ALA A 62 1.41 -11.76 2.05
C ALA A 62 1.88 -11.06 0.76
N ARG A 63 2.95 -11.58 0.16
CA ARG A 63 3.44 -11.12 -1.16
C ARG A 63 2.36 -11.18 -2.23
N THR A 64 1.51 -12.21 -2.22
CA THR A 64 0.41 -12.34 -3.19
C THR A 64 -0.55 -11.15 -3.17
N TYR A 65 -0.74 -10.52 -1.99
CA TYR A 65 -1.57 -9.33 -1.89
C TYR A 65 -0.88 -8.11 -2.51
N LEU A 66 0.42 -7.92 -2.29
CA LEU A 66 1.22 -6.89 -2.96
C LEU A 66 1.06 -6.99 -4.49
N TYR A 67 1.23 -8.18 -5.05
CA TYR A 67 1.09 -8.41 -6.50
C TYR A 67 -0.31 -8.08 -7.01
N ARG A 68 -1.36 -8.48 -6.28
CA ARG A 68 -2.75 -8.14 -6.64
C ARG A 68 -2.97 -6.64 -6.65
N VAL A 69 -2.47 -5.91 -5.65
CA VAL A 69 -2.63 -4.45 -5.58
C VAL A 69 -1.92 -3.77 -6.76
N PHE A 70 -0.70 -4.17 -7.08
CA PHE A 70 0.01 -3.66 -8.27
C PHE A 70 -0.78 -3.92 -9.57
N LYS A 71 -1.25 -5.15 -9.80
CA LYS A 71 -2.04 -5.45 -11.01
C LYS A 71 -3.34 -4.65 -11.07
N THR A 72 -3.99 -4.40 -9.92
CA THR A 72 -5.22 -3.60 -9.87
C THR A 72 -4.96 -2.10 -10.06
N LYS A 73 -3.84 -1.57 -9.56
CA LYS A 73 -3.59 -0.12 -9.46
C LYS A 73 -2.70 0.45 -10.57
N GLU A 74 -1.73 -0.34 -11.04
CA GLU A 74 -0.75 0.06 -12.05
C GLU A 74 -0.87 -0.81 -13.32
N GLY A 75 -1.70 -1.87 -13.31
CA GLY A 75 -1.85 -2.79 -14.43
C GLY A 75 -0.70 -3.80 -14.61
N CYS A 76 0.39 -3.64 -13.87
CA CYS A 76 1.58 -4.47 -13.96
C CYS A 76 1.93 -5.17 -12.63
N THR A 77 2.91 -6.08 -12.64
CA THR A 77 3.46 -6.70 -11.42
C THR A 77 4.43 -5.72 -10.73
N PRO A 78 4.77 -5.93 -9.44
CA PRO A 78 5.80 -5.12 -8.79
C PRO A 78 7.17 -5.15 -9.48
N ALA A 79 7.52 -6.25 -10.15
CA ALA A 79 8.77 -6.39 -10.88
C ALA A 79 8.74 -5.57 -12.18
N GLU A 80 7.69 -5.75 -12.99
CA GLU A 80 7.44 -4.97 -14.21
C GLU A 80 7.43 -3.46 -13.90
N TRP A 81 6.76 -3.06 -12.81
CA TRP A 81 6.73 -1.67 -12.38
C TRP A 81 8.13 -1.11 -12.09
N ARG A 82 8.99 -1.87 -11.39
CA ARG A 82 10.37 -1.43 -11.11
C ARG A 82 11.21 -1.28 -12.36
N GLU A 83 11.08 -2.21 -13.31
CA GLU A 83 11.78 -2.13 -14.60
C GLU A 83 11.41 -0.85 -15.35
N GLU A 84 10.11 -0.52 -15.38
CA GLU A 84 9.61 0.73 -15.97
C GLU A 84 10.21 1.96 -15.28
N GLN A 85 10.18 2.02 -13.93
CA GLN A 85 10.75 3.16 -13.20
C GLN A 85 12.26 3.31 -13.42
N ALA A 86 13.00 2.22 -13.54
CA ALA A 86 14.44 2.24 -13.83
C ALA A 86 14.71 2.78 -15.24
N ALA A 87 13.91 2.37 -16.23
CA ALA A 87 14.01 2.88 -17.60
C ALA A 87 13.71 4.38 -17.67
N THR A 88 12.66 4.87 -16.98
CA THR A 88 12.31 6.29 -16.93
C THR A 88 13.43 7.15 -16.33
N ARG A 89 14.08 6.69 -15.24
CA ARG A 89 15.21 7.43 -14.62
C ARG A 89 16.45 7.52 -15.50
N THR A 90 16.61 6.59 -16.45
CA THR A 90 17.77 6.60 -17.37
C THR A 90 17.55 7.56 -18.55
N LEU A 91 16.29 7.90 -18.84
CA LEU A 91 15.89 8.79 -19.94
C LEU A 91 15.71 10.26 -19.52
N SER A 92 15.72 10.55 -18.22
CA SER A 92 15.61 11.89 -17.62
C SER A 92 16.97 12.45 -17.22
#